data_AF-A0AAE0EEL8-F1
#
_entry.id   AF-A0AAE0EEL8-F1
#
_cell.length_a   1.000
_cell.length_b   1.000
_cell.length_c   1.000
_cell.angle_alpha   90.00
_cell.angle_beta   90.00
_cell.angle_gamma   90.00
#
_symmetry.space_group_name_H-M   'P 1'
#
loop_
_entity.id
_entity.type
_entity.pdbx_description
1 polymer ?
#
loop_
_entity_poly.entity_id
_entity_poly.type
_entity_poly.pdbx_seq_one_letter_code
_entity_poly.pdbx_strand_id
1 'polypeptide(L)'
;MKDFRPISCCNTLYKIIAKIIANRIKPNLPDIISPSQLAFLASRSIGENILLARELMRNYHKDVGYPKLPLKVDLMKDLDMVE
;
A
#
# COMPACT_ATOMS: atom_id res chain seq x y z
N MET A 1 7.76 -20.41 15.56
CA MET A 1 8.61 -19.32 16.15
C MET A 1 9.11 -18.32 15.10
N LYS A 2 9.07 -18.63 13.79
CA LYS A 2 9.38 -17.69 12.70
C LYS A 2 8.20 -16.79 12.28
N ASP A 3 7.02 -17.00 12.84
CA ASP A 3 5.77 -16.35 12.42
C ASP A 3 5.42 -15.09 13.23
N PHE A 4 6.21 -14.77 14.25
CA PHE A 4 6.01 -13.55 15.04
C PHE A 4 6.68 -12.36 14.34
N ARG A 5 5.89 -11.33 14.03
CA ARG A 5 6.40 -10.02 13.62
C ARG A 5 6.67 -9.19 14.88
N PRO A 6 7.92 -8.88 15.24
CA PRO A 6 8.21 -8.03 16.39
C PRO A 6 7.70 -6.61 16.14
N ILE A 7 7.16 -5.98 17.19
CA ILE A 7 6.70 -4.59 17.14
C ILE A 7 7.73 -3.72 17.87
N SER A 8 8.28 -2.73 17.19
CA SER A 8 9.19 -1.76 17.79
C SER A 8 8.42 -0.73 18.64
N CYS A 9 8.57 -0.80 19.96
CA CYS A 9 8.01 0.18 20.88
C CYS A 9 8.98 1.37 21.05
N CYS A 10 8.96 2.31 20.10
CA CYS A 10 9.82 3.51 20.17
C CYS A 10 9.38 4.51 21.26
N ASN A 11 10.34 5.32 21.73
CA ASN A 11 10.08 6.42 22.67
C ASN A 11 9.03 7.41 22.12
N THR A 12 8.19 7.97 22.98
CA THR A 12 7.15 8.96 22.63
C THR A 12 7.73 10.17 21.91
N LEU A 13 8.90 10.67 22.33
CA LEU A 13 9.59 11.77 21.64
C LEU A 13 9.90 11.43 20.17
N TYR A 14 10.38 10.22 19.91
CA TYR A 14 10.64 9.74 18.57
C TYR A 14 9.35 9.69 17.73
N LYS A 15 8.24 9.20 18.30
CA LYS A 15 6.94 9.17 17.63
C LYS A 15 6.43 10.57 17.28
N ILE A 16 6.66 11.56 18.14
CA ILE A 16 6.28 12.96 17.89
C ILE A 16 7.08 13.52 16.70
N ILE A 17 8.41 13.35 16.71
CA ILE A 17 9.27 13.83 15.63
C ILE A 17 8.88 13.18 14.30
N ALA A 18 8.70 11.85 14.29
CA ALA A 18 8.25 11.12 13.10
C ALA A 18 6.90 11.62 12.57
N LYS A 19 5.95 11.95 13.47
CA LYS A 19 4.65 12.50 13.10
C LYS A 19 4.76 13.90 12.46
N ILE A 20 5.64 14.75 12.97
CA ILE A 20 5.89 16.09 12.40
C ILE A 20 6.42 15.95 10.98
N ILE A 21 7.40 15.08 10.76
CA ILE A 21 7.99 14.82 9.43
C ILE A 21 6.91 14.28 8.48
N ALA A 22 6.15 13.27 8.89
CA ALA A 22 5.08 12.70 8.07
C ALA A 22 4.04 13.75 7.65
N ASN A 23 3.65 14.64 8.56
CA ASN A 23 2.70 15.71 8.26
C ASN A 23 3.27 16.75 7.27
N ARG A 24 4.59 16.99 7.28
CA ARG A 24 5.25 17.89 6.32
C ARG A 24 5.35 17.31 4.92
N ILE A 25 5.52 15.99 4.80
CA ILE A 25 5.64 15.32 3.49
C ILE A 25 4.26 15.09 2.85
N LYS A 26 3.24 14.87 3.67
CA LYS A 26 1.86 14.58 3.23
C LYS A 26 1.31 15.44 2.08
N PRO A 27 1.47 16.78 2.04
CA PRO A 27 0.92 17.59 0.95
C PRO A 27 1.57 17.33 -0.42
N ASN A 28 2.84 16.91 -0.46
CA ASN A 28 3.56 16.65 -1.71
C ASN A 28 3.43 15.20 -2.19
N LEU A 29 2.92 14.32 -1.33
CA LEU A 29 2.77 12.90 -1.61
C LEU A 29 1.88 12.61 -2.85
N PRO A 30 0.75 13.31 -3.08
CA PRO A 30 -0.12 13.06 -4.23
C PRO A 30 0.55 13.22 -5.60
N ASP A 31 1.56 14.08 -5.71
CA ASP A 31 2.27 14.33 -6.97
C ASP A 31 3.39 13.30 -7.22
N ILE A 32 3.85 12.61 -6.18
CA ILE A 32 4.95 11.64 -6.24
C ILE A 32 4.43 10.21 -6.42
N ILE A 33 3.26 9.90 -5.83
CA ILE A 33 2.71 8.54 -5.84
C ILE A 33 1.73 8.32 -6.99
N SER A 34 1.64 7.07 -7.44
CA SER A 34 0.63 6.67 -8.42
C SER A 34 -0.81 6.92 -7.90
N PRO A 35 -1.75 7.30 -8.77
CA PRO A 35 -3.19 7.31 -8.44
C PRO A 35 -3.70 5.97 -7.91
N SER A 36 -3.11 4.85 -8.34
CA SER A 36 -3.48 3.50 -7.89
C SER A 36 -2.95 3.12 -6.50
N GLN A 37 -2.05 3.93 -5.90
CA GLN A 37 -1.51 3.67 -4.57
C GLN A 37 -2.43 4.25 -3.50
N LEU A 38 -3.34 3.41 -2.98
CA LEU A 38 -4.42 3.86 -2.09
C LEU A 38 -4.13 3.65 -0.60
N ALA A 39 -3.22 2.75 -0.24
CA ALA A 39 -2.90 2.46 1.16
C ALA A 39 -2.12 3.60 1.84
N PHE A 40 -2.38 3.82 3.13
CA PHE A 40 -1.69 4.79 4.00
C PHE A 40 -1.89 6.28 3.68
N LEU A 41 -2.84 6.63 2.81
CA LEU A 41 -3.27 8.01 2.57
C LEU A 41 -4.61 8.30 3.24
N ALA A 42 -4.69 9.41 3.97
CA ALA A 42 -5.90 9.78 4.73
C ALA A 42 -7.14 10.05 3.86
N SER A 43 -6.96 10.37 2.59
CA SER A 43 -8.05 10.69 1.65
C SER A 43 -8.40 9.54 0.70
N ARG A 44 -7.75 8.38 0.83
CA ARG A 44 -7.94 7.21 -0.04
C ARG A 44 -8.43 6.04 0.80
N SER A 45 -9.40 5.31 0.28
CA SER A 45 -10.01 4.19 1.00
C SER A 45 -9.58 2.85 0.42
N ILE A 46 -9.44 1.83 1.26
CA ILE A 46 -9.22 0.44 0.82
C ILE A 46 -10.32 -0.03 -0.14
N GLY A 47 -11.54 0.51 0.00
CA GLY A 47 -12.67 0.20 -0.88
C GLY A 47 -12.43 0.58 -2.34
N GLU A 48 -11.66 1.63 -2.61
CA GLU A 48 -11.31 2.04 -3.98
C GLU A 48 -10.42 1.00 -4.67
N ASN A 49 -9.53 0.32 -3.92
CA ASN A 49 -8.70 -0.77 -4.45
C ASN A 49 -9.53 -2.02 -4.76
N ILE A 50 -10.50 -2.34 -3.90
CA ILE A 50 -11.44 -3.45 -4.14
C ILE A 50 -12.28 -3.18 -5.39
N LEU A 51 -12.74 -1.94 -5.57
CA LEU A 51 -13.48 -1.54 -6.76
C LEU A 51 -12.62 -1.66 -8.02
N LEU A 52 -11.39 -1.13 -7.99
CA LEU A 52 -10.44 -1.22 -9.10
C LEU A 52 -10.15 -2.68 -9.47
N ALA A 53 -9.87 -3.53 -8.49
CA ALA A 53 -9.63 -4.96 -8.71
C ALA A 53 -10.85 -5.66 -9.33
N ARG A 54 -12.07 -5.32 -8.88
CA ARG A 54 -13.31 -5.85 -9.45
C ARG A 54 -13.51 -5.44 -10.91
N GLU A 55 -13.20 -4.19 -11.25
CA GLU A 55 -13.29 -3.70 -12.63
C GLU A 55 -12.28 -4.38 -13.55
N LEU A 56 -11.03 -4.54 -13.09
CA LEU A 56 -9.98 -5.27 -13.81
C LEU A 56 -10.39 -6.74 -14.08
N MET A 57 -11.09 -7.37 -13.14
CA MET A 57 -11.56 -8.76 -13.27
C MET A 57 -12.93 -8.91 -13.96
N ARG A 58 -13.61 -7.83 -14.35
CA ARG A 58 -15.01 -7.88 -14.81
C ARG A 58 -15.25 -8.83 -15.98
N ASN A 59 -14.33 -8.89 -16.93
CA ASN A 59 -14.42 -9.72 -18.15
C ASN A 59 -13.43 -10.90 -18.13
N TYR A 60 -12.96 -11.29 -16.95
CA TYR A 60 -11.94 -12.33 -16.84
C TYR A 60 -12.46 -13.72 -17.28
N HIS A 61 -13.75 -13.98 -17.04
CA HIS A 61 -14.43 -15.23 -17.41
C HIS A 61 -14.71 -15.37 -18.92
N LYS A 62 -14.50 -14.32 -19.72
CA LYS A 62 -14.74 -14.35 -21.17
C LYS A 62 -13.44 -14.71 -21.88
N ASP A 63 -13.46 -15.76 -22.70
CA ASP A 63 -12.37 -16.14 -23.62
C ASP A 63 -12.31 -15.24 -24.86
N VAL A 64 -12.46 -13.94 -24.65
CA VAL A 64 -12.40 -12.92 -25.68
C VAL A 64 -11.26 -11.96 -25.36
N GLY A 65 -10.37 -11.79 -26.32
CA GLY A 65 -9.21 -10.89 -26.25
C GLY A 65 -7.90 -11.60 -25.92
N TYR A 66 -6.92 -10.83 -25.45
CA TYR A 66 -5.59 -11.32 -25.10
C TYR A 66 -5.62 -12.25 -23.87
N PRO A 67 -4.67 -13.19 -23.75
CA PRO A 67 -4.52 -14.03 -22.57
C PRO A 67 -4.35 -13.17 -21.32
N LYS A 68 -5.10 -13.51 -20.26
CA LYS A 68 -5.18 -12.74 -19.02
C LYS A 68 -4.47 -13.54 -17.92
N LEU A 69 -3.53 -12.93 -17.19
CA LEU A 69 -2.94 -13.50 -15.97
C LEU A 69 -3.03 -12.51 -14.80
N PRO A 70 -3.63 -12.89 -13.64
CA PRO A 70 -3.70 -12.01 -12.50
C PRO A 70 -2.45 -12.26 -11.65
N LEU A 71 -1.60 -11.25 -11.52
CA LEU A 71 -0.38 -11.35 -10.72
C LEU A 71 -0.60 -10.69 -9.35
N LYS A 72 -0.51 -11.49 -8.29
CA LYS A 72 -0.44 -11.01 -6.91
C LYS A 72 1.00 -11.10 -6.43
N VAL A 73 1.63 -9.95 -6.21
CA VAL A 73 2.97 -9.84 -5.63
C VAL A 73 2.81 -9.43 -4.17
N ASP A 74 3.49 -10.14 -3.27
CA ASP A 74 3.56 -9.80 -1.85
C ASP A 74 5.03 -9.67 -1.44
N LEU A 75 5.35 -8.63 -0.69
CA LEU A 75 6.72 -8.32 -0.29
C LEU A 75 6.97 -8.82 1.13
N MET A 76 7.96 -9.69 1.30
CA MET A 76 8.35 -10.18 2.62
C MET A 76 9.08 -9.07 3.39
N LYS A 77 8.60 -8.73 4.59
CA LYS A 77 9.27 -7.80 5.52
C LYS A 77 9.60 -6.44 4.89
N ASP A 78 8.59 -5.82 4.29
CA ASP A 78 8.59 -4.46 3.74
C ASP A 78 9.24 -3.36 4.61
N LEU A 79 9.27 -3.50 5.94
CA LEU A 79 9.89 -2.55 6.86
C LEU A 79 11.31 -2.91 7.32
N ASP A 80 11.73 -4.17 7.19
CA ASP A 80 13.05 -4.63 7.65
C ASP A 80 14.10 -4.66 6.53
N MET A 81 13.66 -4.61 5.26
CA MET A 81 14.49 -4.82 4.07
C MET A 81 14.99 -3.51 3.44
N VAL A 82 15.07 -2.43 4.21
CA VAL A 82 15.58 -1.15 3.72
C VAL A 82 17.11 -1.18 3.71
N GLU A 83 17.71 -1.29 2.53
CA GLU A 83 19.13 -0.99 2.26
C GLU A 83 19.31 0.43 1.74
#